data_AF-A0A9E4K9Y1-F1
#
_entry.id   AF-A0A9E4K9Y1-F1
#
_cell.length_a   1.000
_cell.length_b   1.000
_cell.length_c   1.000
_cell.angle_alpha   90.00
_cell.angle_beta   90.00
_cell.angle_gamma   90.00
#
_symmetry.space_group_name_H-M   'P 1'
#
loop_
_entity.id
_entity.type
_entity.pdbx_description
1 polymer ?
#
loop_
_entity_poly.entity_id
_entity_poly.type
_entity_poly.pdbx_seq_one_letter_code
_entity_poly.pdbx_strand_id
1 'polypeptide(L)' 'MSDPYITSLNYDLEGVTRREIITYRVKAGYMFKEVVARTYYPEGDDYQDEMTSVNLGKVEKE' A
#
# COMPACT_ATOMS: atom_id res chain seq x y z
N MET A 1 -4.12 11.22 -18.83
CA MET A 1 -4.57 11.86 -17.58
C MET A 1 -4.05 11.00 -16.45
N SER A 2 -3.18 11.53 -15.58
CA SER A 2 -2.66 10.77 -14.45
C SER A 2 -3.74 10.67 -13.38
N ASP A 3 -3.96 9.45 -12.88
CA ASP A 3 -4.85 9.20 -11.75
C ASP A 3 -4.38 10.08 -10.57
N PRO A 4 -5.24 10.89 -9.94
CA PRO A 4 -4.88 11.66 -8.75
C PRO A 4 -4.30 10.77 -7.63
N TYR A 5 -4.64 9.48 -7.60
CA TYR A 5 -4.05 8.48 -6.71
C TYR A 5 -2.60 8.12 -7.06
N ILE A 6 -2.26 8.06 -8.35
CA ILE A 6 -0.87 7.85 -8.79
C ILE A 6 -0.05 9.11 -8.57
N THR A 7 -0.67 10.28 -8.72
CA THR A 7 0.00 11.57 -8.58
C THR A 7 0.40 11.86 -7.12
N SER A 8 -0.44 11.49 -6.14
CA SER A 8 -0.07 11.56 -4.72
C SER A 8 0.94 10.51 -4.27
N LEU A 9 1.15 9.44 -5.05
CA LEU A 9 2.18 8.44 -4.78
C LEU A 9 3.60 8.91 -5.16
N ASN A 10 3.70 9.94 -6.01
CA ASN A 10 4.94 10.58 -6.46
C ASN A 10 5.37 11.75 -5.56
N TYR A 11 4.93 11.77 -4.29
CA TYR A 11 5.39 12.76 -3.31
C TYR A 11 6.91 12.69 -3.10
N ASP A 12 7.51 13.79 -2.65
CA ASP A 12 8.93 13.89 -2.34
C ASP A 12 9.36 12.75 -1.40
N LEU A 13 10.34 11.96 -1.87
CA LEU A 13 10.88 10.78 -1.18
C LEU A 13 12.26 11.07 -0.57
N GLU A 14 12.74 12.31 -0.63
CA GLU A 14 14.04 12.66 -0.05
C GLU A 14 14.06 12.35 1.46
N GLY A 15 15.00 11.50 1.87
CA GLY A 15 15.16 11.06 3.26
C GLY A 15 14.16 9.98 3.74
N VAL A 16 13.28 9.46 2.87
CA VAL A 16 12.32 8.42 3.24
C VAL A 16 13.01 7.05 3.33
N THR A 17 13.00 6.45 4.51
CA THR A 17 13.56 5.11 4.75
C THR A 17 12.52 3.99 4.64
N ARG A 18 11.23 4.30 4.81
CA ARG A 18 10.12 3.35 4.67
C ARG A 18 8.85 4.02 4.18
N ARG A 19 8.16 3.39 3.24
CA ARG A 19 6.83 3.78 2.77
C ARG A 19 5.83 2.65 3.03
N GLU A 20 4.66 2.97 3.56
CA GLU A 20 3.58 2.00 3.78
C GLU A 20 2.29 2.49 3.12
N ILE A 21 1.61 1.60 2.39
CA ILE A 21 0.31 1.85 1.76
C ILE A 21 -0.66 0.83 2.35
N ILE A 22 -1.72 1.34 2.98
CA ILE A 22 -2.82 0.53 3.50
C ILE A 22 -4.02 0.74 2.59
N THR A 23 -4.50 -0.34 1.99
CA THR A 23 -5.68 -0.34 1.12
C THR A 23 -6.77 -1.20 1.73
N TYR A 24 -7.93 -0.61 1.94
CA TYR A 24 -9.15 -1.36 2.23
C TYR A 24 -9.96 -1.49 0.95
N ARG A 25 -10.28 -2.72 0.55
CA ARG A 25 -11.07 -2.97 -0.66
C ARG A 25 -12.11 -4.04 -0.44
N VAL A 26 -13.29 -3.84 -1.03
CA VAL A 26 -14.33 -4.87 -1.10
C VAL A 26 -14.15 -5.66 -2.38
N LYS A 27 -13.95 -6.97 -2.27
CA LYS A 27 -13.87 -7.88 -3.42
C LYS A 27 -14.83 -9.05 -3.19
N ALA A 28 -15.72 -9.27 -4.15
CA ALA A 28 -16.73 -10.34 -4.09
C ALA A 28 -17.54 -10.36 -2.79
N GLY A 29 -17.87 -9.18 -2.23
CA GLY A 29 -18.64 -9.06 -0.98
C GLY A 29 -17.84 -9.27 0.31
N TYR A 30 -16.51 -9.41 0.24
CA TYR A 30 -15.64 -9.48 1.42
C TYR A 30 -14.72 -8.26 1.47
N MET A 31 -14.49 -7.74 2.67
CA MET A 31 -13.51 -6.69 2.89
C MET A 31 -12.12 -7.29 3.07
N PHE A 32 -11.14 -6.71 2.39
CA PHE A 32 -9.73 -7.03 2.53
C PHE A 32 -8.98 -5.78 2.98
N LYS A 33 -8.06 -5.97 3.91
CA LYS A 33 -7.00 -5.02 4.23
C LYS A 33 -5.71 -5.52 3.59
N GLU A 34 -5.20 -4.77 2.63
CA GLU A 34 -3.91 -5.00 1.98
C GLU A 34 -2.92 -3.96 2.52
N VAL A 35 -1.76 -4.40 3.01
CA VAL A 35 -0.67 -3.53 3.45
C VAL A 35 0.54 -3.82 2.59
N VAL A 36 1.06 -2.81 1.92
CA VAL A 36 2.30 -2.88 1.13
C VAL A 36 3.31 -1.94 1.78
N ALA A 37 4.46 -2.47 2.20
CA ALA A 37 5.56 -1.71 2.75
C ALA A 37 6.79 -1.82 1.84
N ARG A 38 7.44 -0.70 1.55
CA ARG A 38 8.76 -0.64 0.90
C ARG A 38 9.76 -0.04 1.88
N THR A 39 10.84 -0.77 2.14
CA THR A 39 11.93 -0.32 3.00
C THR A 39 13.18 -0.11 2.15
N TYR A 40 13.82 1.05 2.28
CA TYR A 40 15.02 1.42 1.51
C TYR A 40 16.27 1.26 2.38
N TYR A 41 17.33 0.69 1.80
CA TYR A 41 18.62 0.46 2.43
C TYR A 41 19.71 1.26 1.71
N PRO A 42 20.09 2.45 2.24
CA PRO A 42 21.05 3.34 1.57
C PRO A 42 22.44 2.72 1.39
N GLU A 43 22.82 1.81 2.30
CA GLU A 43 24.13 1.17 2.34
C GLU A 43 24.37 0.23 1.13
N GLY A 44 23.31 -0.19 0.44
CA GLY A 44 23.38 -1.06 -0.73
C GLY A 44 22.63 -0.55 -1.97
N ASP A 45 22.07 0.67 -1.92
CA ASP A 45 21.14 1.19 -2.94
C ASP A 45 20.04 0.17 -3.30
N ASP A 46 19.52 -0.51 -2.27
CA ASP A 46 18.56 -1.60 -2.41
C ASP A 46 17.25 -1.31 -1.68
N TYR A 47 16.18 -2.02 -2.04
CA TYR A 47 14.90 -1.95 -1.36
C TYR A 47 14.26 -3.31 -1.21
N GLN A 48 13.52 -3.49 -0.12
CA GLN A 48 12.71 -4.67 0.11
C GLN A 48 11.23 -4.29 0.18
N ASP A 49 10.43 -5.01 -0.59
CA ASP A 49 8.96 -4.91 -0.57
C ASP A 49 8.35 -6.05 0.25
N GLU A 50 7.41 -5.71 1.11
CA GLU A 50 6.60 -6.65 1.89
C GLU A 50 5.12 -6.37 1.62
N MET A 51 4.33 -7.43 1.43
CA MET A 51 2.89 -7.32 1.25
C MET A 51 2.16 -8.30 2.17
N THR A 52 1.14 -7.80 2.85
CA THR A 52 0.18 -8.63 3.61
C THR A 52 -1.23 -8.37 3.14
N SER A 53 -2.06 -9.41 3.15
CA SER A 53 -3.49 -9.32 2.84
C SER A 53 -4.28 -10.08 3.88
N VAL A 54 -5.22 -9.38 4.53
CA VAL A 54 -6.06 -9.93 5.58
C VAL A 54 -7.52 -9.78 5.16
N ASN A 55 -8.25 -10.90 5.14
CA ASN A 55 -9.71 -10.88 4.99
C ASN A 55 -10.33 -10.42 6.32
N LEU A 56 -11.07 -9.31 6.29
CA LEU A 56 -11.71 -8.71 7.45
C LEU A 56 -13.17 -9.16 7.63
N GLY A 57 -13.71 -9.96 6.71
CA GLY A 57 -15.06 -10.50 6.78
C GLY A 57 -15.96 -10.08 5.63
N LYS A 58 -17.18 -10.61 5.64
CA LYS A 58 -18.21 -10.31 4.64
C LYS A 58 -18.78 -8.91 4.90
N VAL A 59 -18.93 -8.11 3.85
CA VAL A 59 -19.62 -6.83 3.91
C VAL A 59 -21.11 -7.08 3.66
N GLU A 60 -21.92 -6.86 4.68
CA GLU A 60 -23.38 -6.83 4.53
C GLU A 60 -23.77 -5.47 3.95
N LYS A 61 -24.62 -5.47 2.92
CA LYS A 61 -25.24 -4.25 2.42
C LYS A 61 -26.47 -3.99 3.29
N GLU A 62 -26.55 -2.81 3.88
CA GLU A 62 -27.78 -2.28 4.49
C GLU A 62 -28.90 -2.13 3.44
#